data_AF-T0ZSH7-F1
#
_entry.id   AF-T0ZSH7-F1
#
_cell.length_a   1.000
_cell.length_b   1.000
_cell.length_c   1.000
_cell.angle_alpha   90.00
_cell.angle_beta   90.00
_cell.angle_gamma   90.00
#
_symmetry.space_group_name_H-M   'P 1'
#
loop_
_entity.id
_entity.type
_entity.pdbx_description
1 polymer ?
#
loop_
_entity_poly.entity_id
_entity_poly.type
_entity_poly.pdbx_seq_one_letter_code
_entity_poly.pdbx_strand_id
1 'polypeptide(L)'
;MTQVLEILRRWLRGDAGVRAVAQGAGVDRKTAQRYIDVAQELGLERSGGDEQLTDEFVGRVREVVRPSRAGAHGTSWEVLTTHEEQIKQWVDDDLSVAKIGDLLTRRGVQVP
;
A
#
# COMPACT_ATOMS: atom_id res chain seq x y z
N MET A 1 -2.43 10.40 -20.08
CA MET A 1 -2.41 10.88 -18.68
C MET A 1 -2.12 9.67 -17.80
N THR A 2 -1.32 9.80 -16.74
CA THR A 2 -0.99 8.66 -15.86
C THR A 2 -1.90 8.59 -14.66
N GLN A 3 -2.18 7.37 -14.19
CA GLN A 3 -3.00 7.06 -13.02
C GLN A 3 -2.67 7.92 -11.78
N VAL A 4 -1.39 8.11 -11.45
CA VAL A 4 -0.94 8.96 -10.32
C VAL A 4 -1.45 10.40 -10.46
N LEU A 5 -1.11 11.06 -11.58
CA LEU A 5 -1.54 12.43 -11.87
C LEU A 5 -3.07 12.57 -11.82
N GLU A 6 -3.79 11.58 -12.35
CA GLU A 6 -5.23 11.58 -12.41
C GLU A 6 -5.88 11.51 -11.02
N ILE A 7 -5.35 10.64 -10.15
CA ILE A 7 -5.78 10.52 -8.74
C ILE A 7 -5.53 11.82 -8.00
N LEU A 8 -4.33 12.40 -8.10
CA LEU A 8 -3.97 13.61 -7.35
C LEU A 8 -4.77 14.83 -7.83
N ARG A 9 -4.99 14.97 -9.15
CA ARG A 9 -5.83 16.04 -9.70
C ARG A 9 -7.28 15.92 -9.23
N ARG A 10 -7.86 14.73 -9.27
CA ARG A 10 -9.23 14.52 -8.77
C ARG A 10 -9.34 14.74 -7.29
N TRP A 11 -8.29 14.38 -6.54
CA TRP A 11 -8.22 14.69 -5.14
C TRP A 11 -8.23 16.22 -4.95
N LEU A 12 -7.28 16.97 -5.51
CA LEU A 12 -7.18 18.43 -5.36
C LEU A 12 -8.47 19.19 -5.69
N ARG A 13 -9.24 18.74 -6.69
CA ARG A 13 -10.51 19.37 -7.10
C ARG A 13 -11.61 19.39 -6.03
N GLY A 14 -11.42 18.81 -4.85
CA GLY A 14 -12.31 19.12 -3.73
C GLY A 14 -13.56 18.25 -3.63
N ASP A 15 -14.13 17.85 -4.76
CA ASP A 15 -15.55 17.49 -4.84
C ASP A 15 -15.93 16.12 -4.27
N ALA A 16 -14.95 15.25 -3.98
CA ALA A 16 -15.25 13.88 -3.58
C ALA A 16 -14.18 13.25 -2.69
N GLY A 17 -14.61 12.42 -1.72
CA GLY A 17 -13.71 11.64 -0.88
C GLY A 17 -12.94 10.58 -1.67
N VAL A 18 -11.94 9.97 -1.04
CA VAL A 18 -10.99 9.01 -1.67
C VAL A 18 -11.68 7.89 -2.45
N ARG A 19 -12.88 7.45 -2.02
CA ARG A 19 -13.68 6.45 -2.73
C ARG A 19 -14.08 6.90 -4.14
N ALA A 20 -14.53 8.14 -4.29
CA ALA A 20 -14.95 8.69 -5.58
C ALA A 20 -13.76 9.05 -6.46
N VAL A 21 -12.64 9.48 -5.87
CA VAL A 21 -11.36 9.63 -6.57
C VAL A 21 -10.93 8.28 -7.17
N ALA A 22 -10.99 7.21 -6.38
CA ALA A 22 -10.62 5.86 -6.80
C ALA A 22 -11.51 5.35 -7.94
N GLN A 23 -12.84 5.50 -7.81
CA GLN A 23 -13.79 5.13 -8.86
C GLN A 23 -13.56 5.91 -10.15
N GLY A 24 -13.36 7.24 -10.05
CA GLY A 24 -13.10 8.08 -11.21
C GLY A 24 -11.80 7.73 -11.93
N ALA A 25 -10.79 7.27 -11.20
CA ALA A 25 -9.50 6.86 -11.76
C ALA A 25 -9.43 5.37 -12.16
N GLY A 26 -10.48 4.58 -11.90
CA GLY A 26 -10.51 3.15 -12.23
C GLY A 26 -9.58 2.29 -11.37
N VAL A 27 -9.35 2.67 -10.10
CA VAL A 27 -8.41 2.02 -9.19
C VAL A 27 -9.09 1.58 -7.90
N ASP A 28 -8.49 0.65 -7.17
CA ASP A 28 -8.97 0.32 -5.83
C ASP A 28 -8.73 1.49 -4.84
N ARG A 29 -9.57 1.58 -3.80
CA ARG A 29 -9.51 2.65 -2.80
C ARG A 29 -8.15 2.72 -2.08
N LYS A 30 -7.53 1.58 -1.77
CA LYS A 30 -6.26 1.52 -1.04
C LYS A 30 -5.11 2.02 -1.90
N THR A 31 -5.14 1.76 -3.21
CA THR A 31 -4.19 2.34 -4.17
C THR A 31 -4.34 3.86 -4.26
N ALA A 32 -5.58 4.36 -4.39
CA ALA A 32 -5.81 5.80 -4.42
C ALA A 32 -5.34 6.48 -3.12
N GLN A 33 -5.69 5.89 -1.96
CA GLN A 33 -5.25 6.38 -0.65
C GLN A 33 -3.73 6.42 -0.54
N ARG A 34 -3.04 5.31 -0.85
CA ARG A 34 -1.57 5.23 -0.81
C ARG A 34 -0.91 6.32 -1.64
N TYR A 35 -1.44 6.62 -2.82
CA TYR A 35 -0.85 7.64 -3.70
C TYR A 35 -1.07 9.05 -3.14
N ILE A 36 -2.22 9.31 -2.53
CA ILE A 36 -2.52 10.58 -1.85
C ILE A 36 -1.60 10.75 -0.64
N ASP A 37 -1.47 9.72 0.20
CA ASP A 37 -0.63 9.76 1.40
C ASP A 37 0.84 10.06 1.03
N VAL A 38 1.38 9.32 0.05
CA VAL A 38 2.74 9.57 -0.46
C VAL A 38 2.88 10.99 -1.03
N ALA A 39 1.87 11.48 -1.76
CA ALA A 39 1.92 12.84 -2.28
C ALA A 39 1.90 13.88 -1.14
N GLN A 40 1.11 13.66 -0.09
CA GLN A 40 1.10 14.53 1.09
C GLN A 40 2.45 14.50 1.84
N GLU A 41 3.06 13.33 2.00
CA GLU A 41 4.41 13.18 2.57
C GLU A 41 5.47 13.92 1.73
N LEU A 42 5.29 14.00 0.42
CA LEU A 42 6.15 14.76 -0.50
C LEU A 42 5.81 16.25 -0.57
N GLY A 43 4.83 16.72 0.21
CA GLY A 43 4.46 18.13 0.35
C GLY A 43 3.27 18.58 -0.50
N LEU A 44 2.44 17.66 -1.01
CA LEU A 44 1.20 18.05 -1.69
C LEU A 44 0.18 18.60 -0.69
N GLU A 45 -0.19 19.87 -0.87
CA GLU A 45 -1.21 20.51 -0.06
C GLU A 45 -2.56 20.51 -0.76
N ARG A 46 -3.63 20.28 0.01
CA ARG A 46 -5.00 20.29 -0.51
C ARG A 46 -5.40 21.65 -1.11
N SER A 47 -4.89 22.74 -0.54
CA SER A 47 -5.20 24.12 -0.91
C SER A 47 -4.33 24.67 -2.04
N GLY A 48 -3.22 24.04 -2.40
CA GLY A 48 -2.24 24.61 -3.33
C GLY A 48 -2.59 24.47 -4.82
N GLY A 49 -3.74 23.88 -5.15
CA GLY A 49 -4.23 23.76 -6.53
C GLY A 49 -3.39 22.86 -7.45
N ASP A 50 -3.82 22.77 -8.71
CA ASP A 50 -3.23 21.88 -9.74
C ASP A 50 -1.77 22.22 -10.09
N GLU A 51 -1.30 23.44 -9.80
CA GLU A 51 0.06 23.90 -10.13
C GLU A 51 1.16 23.11 -9.40
N GLN A 52 0.84 22.50 -8.27
CA GLN A 52 1.73 21.61 -7.53
C GLN A 52 2.03 20.31 -8.27
N LEU A 53 1.18 19.91 -9.22
CA LEU A 53 1.28 18.65 -9.97
C LEU A 53 2.20 18.77 -11.19
N THR A 54 3.39 19.32 -10.99
CA THR A 54 4.43 19.37 -12.02
C THR A 54 4.87 17.97 -12.42
N ASP A 55 5.38 17.80 -13.64
CA ASP A 55 5.88 16.50 -14.10
C ASP A 55 6.98 15.94 -13.19
N GLU A 56 7.81 16.81 -12.62
CA GLU A 56 8.83 16.44 -11.64
C GLU A 56 8.21 15.92 -10.33
N PHE A 57 7.20 16.61 -9.79
CA PHE A 57 6.50 16.18 -8.59
C PHE A 57 5.82 14.82 -8.81
N VAL A 58 5.09 14.69 -9.92
CA VAL A 58 4.42 13.45 -10.30
C VAL A 58 5.45 12.33 -10.51
N GLY A 59 6.62 12.63 -11.07
CA GLY A 59 7.74 11.71 -11.19
C GLY A 59 8.24 11.20 -9.85
N ARG A 60 8.43 12.08 -8.86
CA ARG A 60 8.83 11.69 -7.49
C ARG A 60 7.79 10.80 -6.81
N VAL A 61 6.51 11.17 -6.90
CA VAL A 61 5.42 10.33 -6.38
C VAL A 61 5.45 8.95 -7.06
N ARG A 62 5.62 8.89 -8.38
CA ARG A 62 5.72 7.62 -9.13
C ARG A 62 6.87 6.74 -8.64
N GLU A 63 8.05 7.30 -8.41
CA GLU A 63 9.19 6.52 -7.91
C GLU A 63 8.92 5.95 -6.51
N VAL A 64 8.28 6.71 -5.63
CA VAL A 64 7.95 6.24 -4.26
C VAL A 64 6.82 5.20 -4.27
N VAL A 65 5.78 5.40 -5.08
CA VAL A 65 4.66 4.45 -5.16
C VAL A 65 4.98 3.23 -6.03
N ARG A 66 6.04 3.31 -6.85
CA ARG A 66 6.52 2.24 -7.70
C ARG A 66 6.50 0.95 -6.89
N PRO A 67 5.85 -0.11 -7.38
CA PRO A 67 5.88 -1.37 -6.68
C PRO A 67 7.35 -1.81 -6.58
N SER A 68 7.93 -1.71 -5.39
CA SER A 68 9.07 -2.53 -4.99
C SER A 68 8.54 -3.96 -5.05
N ARG A 69 8.70 -4.58 -6.23
CA ARG A 69 8.40 -5.96 -6.59
C ARG A 69 7.33 -6.59 -5.66
N ALA A 70 6.05 -6.49 -6.03
CA ALA A 70 4.88 -7.07 -5.34
C ALA A 70 5.24 -7.98 -4.16
N GLY A 71 5.45 -7.41 -2.97
CA GLY A 71 6.17 -8.16 -1.94
C GLY A 71 6.67 -7.42 -0.71
N ALA A 72 6.54 -6.09 -0.60
CA ALA A 72 6.83 -5.38 0.66
C ALA A 72 5.72 -5.64 1.69
N HIS A 73 5.55 -6.90 2.04
CA HIS A 73 4.91 -7.28 3.28
C HIS A 73 5.84 -6.76 4.39
N GLY A 74 5.27 -6.11 5.42
CA GLY A 74 6.06 -5.43 6.45
C GLY A 74 6.99 -6.37 7.24
N THR A 75 7.64 -5.85 8.28
CA THR A 75 8.51 -6.62 9.19
C THR A 75 7.93 -7.97 9.61
N SER A 76 6.60 -8.06 9.78
CA SER A 76 5.89 -9.31 10.09
C SER A 76 6.09 -10.42 9.04
N TRP A 77 6.28 -10.08 7.77
CA TRP A 77 6.50 -11.06 6.72
C TRP A 77 7.94 -11.44 6.53
N GLU A 78 8.90 -10.54 6.74
CA GLU A 78 10.31 -10.95 6.82
C GLU A 78 10.49 -12.00 7.93
N VAL A 79 9.78 -11.80 9.06
CA VAL A 79 9.73 -12.77 10.14
C VAL A 79 9.04 -14.07 9.71
N LEU A 80 7.89 -14.01 9.02
CA LEU A 80 7.21 -15.21 8.52
C LEU A 80 8.01 -15.96 7.44
N THR A 81 8.71 -15.25 6.55
CA THR A 81 9.59 -15.84 5.53
C THR A 81 10.75 -16.61 6.17
N THR A 82 11.27 -16.12 7.30
CA THR A 82 12.26 -16.87 8.11
C THR A 82 11.72 -18.21 8.60
N HIS A 83 10.40 -18.37 8.68
CA HIS A 83 9.72 -19.59 9.13
C HIS A 83 8.94 -20.30 8.01
N GLU A 84 9.20 -19.97 6.74
CA GLU A 84 8.39 -20.42 5.59
C GLU A 84 8.35 -21.96 5.46
N GLU A 85 9.49 -22.64 5.57
CA GLU A 85 9.57 -24.11 5.46
C GLU A 85 8.75 -24.81 6.55
N GLN A 86 8.78 -24.26 7.77
CA GLN A 86 8.03 -24.81 8.89
C GLN A 86 6.53 -24.59 8.72
N ILE A 87 6.12 -23.41 8.24
CA ILE A 87 4.71 -23.09 7.97
C ILE A 87 4.17 -24.01 6.87
N LYS A 88 4.95 -24.25 5.80
CA LYS A 88 4.58 -25.19 4.74
C LYS A 88 4.36 -26.59 5.29
N GLN A 89 5.26 -27.09 6.13
CA GLN A 89 5.09 -28.39 6.77
C GLN A 89 3.81 -28.47 7.61
N TRP A 90 3.48 -27.42 8.35
CA TRP A 90 2.23 -27.40 9.12
C TRP A 90 0.98 -27.32 8.25
N VAL A 91 1.04 -26.65 7.10
CA VAL A 91 -0.04 -26.66 6.11
C VAL A 91 -0.20 -28.05 5.51
N ASP A 92 0.90 -28.74 5.19
CA ASP A 92 0.88 -30.12 4.68
C ASP A 92 0.34 -31.11 5.73
N ASP A 93 0.59 -30.83 7.02
CA ASP A 93 0.03 -31.56 8.16
C ASP A 93 -1.44 -31.18 8.48
N ASP A 94 -2.09 -30.38 7.61
CA ASP A 94 -3.49 -29.94 7.69
C ASP A 94 -3.82 -29.10 8.96
N LEU A 95 -2.85 -28.34 9.46
CA LEU A 95 -3.08 -27.42 10.58
C LEU A 95 -3.87 -26.20 10.10
N SER A 96 -4.83 -25.78 10.93
CA SER A 96 -5.55 -24.53 10.71
C SER A 96 -4.64 -23.31 10.87
N VAL A 97 -4.94 -22.25 10.12
CA VAL A 97 -4.21 -20.98 10.19
C VAL A 97 -4.16 -20.41 11.62
N ALA A 98 -5.23 -20.57 12.40
CA ALA A 98 -5.26 -20.19 13.80
C ALA A 98 -4.24 -20.99 14.65
N LYS A 99 -4.12 -22.29 14.41
CA LYS A 99 -3.15 -23.14 15.10
C LYS A 99 -1.71 -22.80 14.72
N ILE A 100 -1.47 -22.48 13.45
CA ILE A 100 -0.17 -22.01 12.97
C ILE A 100 0.19 -20.68 13.65
N GLY A 101 -0.75 -19.74 13.77
CA GLY A 101 -0.55 -18.49 14.51
C GLY A 101 -0.20 -18.68 15.99
N ASP A 102 -0.87 -19.60 16.68
CA ASP A 102 -0.54 -19.98 18.06
C ASP A 102 0.88 -20.57 18.18
N LEU A 103 1.26 -21.45 17.25
CA LEU A 103 2.58 -22.09 17.25
C LEU A 103 3.70 -21.08 16.96
N LEU A 104 3.46 -20.12 16.08
CA LEU A 104 4.37 -19.01 15.82
C LEU A 104 4.51 -18.10 17.05
N THR A 105 3.41 -17.77 17.72
CA THR A 105 3.41 -16.97 18.95
C THR A 105 4.22 -17.65 20.06
N ARG A 106 4.09 -18.97 20.22
CA ARG A 106 4.90 -19.77 21.18
C ARG A 106 6.39 -19.77 20.87
N ARG A 107 6.77 -19.51 19.61
CA ARG A 107 8.16 -19.37 19.15
C ARG A 107 8.66 -17.93 19.20
N GLY A 108 7.88 -17.00 19.76
CA GLY A 108 8.23 -15.58 19.88
C GLY A 108 7.94 -14.76 18.62
N VAL A 109 7.27 -15.34 17.62
CA VAL A 109 6.88 -14.66 16.39
C VAL A 109 5.49 -14.07 16.56
N GLN A 110 5.42 -12.77 16.85
CA GLN A 110 4.15 -12.04 16.89
C GLN A 110 3.86 -11.42 15.53
N VAL A 111 2.80 -11.90 14.88
CA VAL A 111 2.29 -11.33 13.64
C VAL A 111 0.99 -10.60 13.97
N PRO A 112 0.92 -9.27 13.76
CA PRO A 112 -0.28 -8.46 13.98
C PRO A 112 -1.37 -8.69 12.94
#